data_AF-A0A932VP32-F1
#
_entry.id   AF-A0A932VP32-F1
#
_cell.length_a   1.000
_cell.length_b   1.000
_cell.length_c   1.000
_cell.angle_alpha   90.00
_cell.angle_beta   90.00
_cell.angle_gamma   90.00
#
_symmetry.space_group_name_H-M   'P 1'
#
loop_
_entity.id
_entity.type
_entity.pdbx_description
1 polymer ?
#
loop_
_entity_poly.entity_id
_entity_poly.type
_entity_poly.pdbx_seq_one_letter_code
_entity_poly.pdbx_strand_id
1 'polypeptide(L)'
;MKLLSLPAKIFTYAFLGTGILTAAEPNTKRLSMPDFCQADTRYGEFPKDGKHHYCAPTAVSNILVYLDTNGFPNMLAPDVPNNYDQFKLIKLLGSDKYMKSAHGTKTSNLMSGLEKYVKERGYKISIQYKNLKHVGKYLVIDKTLKPSWIKNKLDENYECVLGVNFYSRKKKERIGGHYVTVVDFQDNDPLKILVHDPSSRSGIEPKTELWQFIPTKKGLWQIKMSNDKKNRIVILNDVIAFKVRKK
;
A
#
# COMPACT_ATOMS: atom_id res chain seq x y z
N MET A 1 -71.15 37.23 -8.38
CA MET A 1 -70.34 36.02 -8.10
C MET A 1 -69.06 36.44 -7.40
N LYS A 2 -68.89 36.11 -6.11
CA LYS A 2 -67.66 36.33 -5.34
C LYS A 2 -66.82 35.06 -5.42
N LEU A 3 -65.61 35.15 -5.97
CA LEU A 3 -64.60 34.08 -5.92
C LEU A 3 -63.72 34.31 -4.69
N LEU A 4 -63.78 33.38 -3.74
CA LEU A 4 -62.93 33.31 -2.56
C LEU A 4 -61.60 32.65 -2.95
N SER A 5 -60.48 33.32 -2.70
CA SER A 5 -59.13 32.75 -2.80
C SER A 5 -58.73 32.09 -1.47
N LEU A 6 -58.17 30.88 -1.54
CA LEU A 6 -57.55 30.18 -0.41
C LEU A 6 -56.02 30.42 -0.42
N PRO A 7 -55.37 30.54 0.75
CA PRO A 7 -53.92 30.73 0.82
C PRO A 7 -53.18 29.39 0.68
N ALA A 8 -52.14 29.39 -0.16
CA ALA A 8 -51.21 28.29 -0.32
C ALA A 8 -50.30 28.16 0.92
N LYS A 9 -50.32 27.00 1.58
CA LYS A 9 -49.36 26.64 2.63
C LYS A 9 -48.06 26.16 1.98
N ILE A 10 -47.00 26.94 2.17
CA ILE A 10 -45.63 26.56 1.80
C ILE A 10 -45.12 25.56 2.85
N PHE A 11 -44.89 24.30 2.44
CA PHE A 11 -44.20 23.30 3.24
C PHE A 11 -42.69 23.40 2.97
N THR A 12 -41.94 23.89 3.93
CA THR A 12 -40.48 23.89 3.90
C THR A 12 -39.98 22.53 4.41
N TYR A 13 -39.53 21.66 3.51
CA TYR A 13 -38.84 20.43 3.90
C TYR A 13 -37.37 20.73 4.19
N ALA A 14 -36.99 20.71 5.47
CA ALA A 14 -35.59 20.71 5.89
C ALA A 14 -34.99 19.32 5.62
N PHE A 15 -34.15 19.21 4.58
CA PHE A 15 -33.41 17.99 4.28
C PHE A 15 -32.17 17.92 5.19
N LEU A 16 -32.32 17.31 6.36
CA LEU A 16 -31.21 16.93 7.23
C LEU A 16 -30.52 15.70 6.61
N GLY A 17 -29.57 15.96 5.72
CA GLY A 17 -28.70 14.92 5.16
C GLY A 17 -27.75 14.38 6.22
N THR A 18 -28.17 13.34 6.94
CA THR A 18 -27.27 12.46 7.69
C THR A 18 -26.49 11.63 6.68
N GLY A 19 -25.34 12.14 6.24
CA GLY A 19 -24.39 11.36 5.47
C GLY A 19 -23.89 10.19 6.31
N ILE A 20 -24.55 9.03 6.18
CA ILE A 20 -24.04 7.77 6.69
C ILE A 20 -22.79 7.47 5.85
N LEU A 21 -21.61 7.66 6.43
CA LEU A 21 -20.37 7.06 5.96
C LEU A 21 -20.55 5.54 6.10
N THR A 22 -21.07 4.90 5.07
CA THR A 22 -21.06 3.44 4.98
C THR A 22 -19.60 3.02 4.91
N ALA A 23 -19.15 2.27 5.93
CA ALA A 23 -17.88 1.58 5.86
C ALA A 23 -17.86 0.77 4.56
N ALA A 24 -16.86 1.01 3.72
CA ALA A 24 -16.72 0.28 2.46
C ALA A 24 -16.77 -1.22 2.76
N GLU A 25 -17.66 -1.95 2.06
CA GLU A 25 -17.81 -3.40 2.16
C GLU A 25 -16.42 -4.08 2.13
N PRO A 26 -16.09 -5.02 3.03
CA PRO A 26 -14.73 -5.56 3.20
C PRO A 26 -14.07 -6.08 1.92
N ASN A 27 -14.86 -6.52 0.93
CA ASN A 27 -14.35 -6.98 -0.37
C ASN A 27 -14.00 -5.87 -1.38
N THR A 28 -14.35 -4.62 -1.11
CA THR A 28 -14.19 -3.52 -2.09
C THR A 28 -12.74 -3.09 -2.25
N LYS A 29 -11.96 -3.02 -1.16
CA LYS A 29 -10.55 -2.60 -1.22
C LYS A 29 -9.72 -3.54 -2.08
N ARG A 30 -9.92 -4.85 -1.94
CA ARG A 30 -9.25 -5.86 -2.76
C ARG A 30 -9.55 -5.69 -4.25
N LEU A 31 -10.80 -5.38 -4.61
CA LEU A 31 -11.23 -5.25 -6.00
C LEU A 31 -10.87 -3.89 -6.62
N SER A 32 -10.62 -2.87 -5.79
CA SER A 32 -10.40 -1.48 -6.25
C SER A 32 -8.95 -1.03 -6.14
N MET A 33 -8.12 -1.66 -5.30
CA MET A 33 -6.71 -1.32 -5.22
C MET A 33 -5.99 -1.84 -6.47
N PRO A 34 -5.27 -0.99 -7.23
CA PRO A 34 -4.55 -1.46 -8.41
C PRO A 34 -3.38 -2.36 -8.02
N ASP A 35 -2.95 -3.15 -8.99
CA ASP A 35 -1.77 -4.03 -8.91
C ASP A 35 -0.88 -3.80 -10.13
N PHE A 36 0.06 -2.87 -10.00
CA PHE A 36 0.98 -2.55 -11.08
C PHE A 36 2.25 -3.41 -11.00
N CYS A 37 2.63 -4.03 -12.12
CA CYS A 37 3.88 -4.78 -12.22
C CYS A 37 5.05 -3.83 -12.57
N GLN A 38 6.13 -3.83 -11.78
CA GLN A 38 7.28 -2.94 -12.01
C GLN A 38 8.06 -3.27 -13.31
N ALA A 39 7.76 -4.40 -13.95
CA ALA A 39 8.36 -4.81 -15.21
C ALA A 39 7.42 -4.63 -16.42
N ASP A 40 6.26 -4.00 -16.22
CA ASP A 40 5.37 -3.63 -17.32
C ASP A 40 5.99 -2.50 -18.15
N THR A 41 6.38 -2.82 -19.39
CA THR A 41 7.03 -1.89 -20.31
C THR A 41 6.07 -1.22 -21.29
N ARG A 42 4.75 -1.49 -21.21
CA ARG A 42 3.73 -0.91 -22.11
C ARG A 42 3.73 0.63 -22.12
N TYR A 43 4.19 1.24 -21.03
CA TYR A 43 4.20 2.69 -20.81
C TYR A 43 5.63 3.30 -20.81
N GLY A 44 6.63 2.47 -21.11
CA GLY A 44 8.06 2.80 -21.04
C GLY A 44 8.80 2.05 -19.93
N GLU A 45 10.08 2.35 -19.77
CA GLU A 45 10.94 1.70 -18.78
C GLU A 45 11.27 2.62 -17.59
N PHE A 46 11.47 1.99 -16.43
CA PHE A 46 12.02 2.67 -15.26
C PHE A 46 13.56 2.74 -15.33
N PRO A 47 14.19 3.85 -14.88
CA PRO A 47 15.64 4.03 -14.90
C PRO A 47 16.45 2.89 -14.27
N LYS A 48 17.67 2.67 -14.81
CA LYS A 48 18.72 1.79 -14.24
C LYS A 48 18.19 0.42 -13.78
N ASP A 49 17.62 -0.35 -14.70
CA ASP A 49 17.10 -1.69 -14.40
C ASP A 49 15.91 -1.69 -13.42
N GLY A 50 14.98 -0.75 -13.61
CA GLY A 50 13.90 -0.55 -12.66
C GLY A 50 12.94 -1.74 -12.50
N LYS A 51 12.92 -2.68 -13.44
CA LYS A 51 12.27 -4.00 -13.30
C LYS A 51 12.75 -4.80 -12.07
N HIS A 52 13.91 -4.45 -11.50
CA HIS A 52 14.46 -5.05 -10.29
C HIS A 52 14.53 -4.11 -9.08
N HIS A 53 14.34 -2.80 -9.28
CA HIS A 53 14.65 -1.79 -8.26
C HIS A 53 13.46 -0.95 -7.80
N TYR A 54 12.35 -0.97 -8.56
CA TYR A 54 11.18 -0.12 -8.32
C TYR A 54 10.06 -0.79 -7.50
N CYS A 55 10.31 -1.92 -6.82
CA CYS A 55 9.27 -2.59 -6.02
C CYS A 55 8.67 -1.67 -4.93
N ALA A 56 9.49 -0.84 -4.28
CA ALA A 56 9.01 0.12 -3.27
C ALA A 56 8.09 1.22 -3.84
N PRO A 57 8.52 2.03 -4.84
CA PRO A 57 7.63 3.03 -5.42
C PRO A 57 6.40 2.42 -6.08
N THR A 58 6.50 1.23 -6.67
CA THR A 58 5.34 0.51 -7.22
C THR A 58 4.37 0.10 -6.12
N ALA A 59 4.83 -0.55 -5.05
CA ALA A 59 3.97 -0.96 -3.94
C ALA A 59 3.27 0.24 -3.27
N VAL A 60 3.97 1.36 -3.11
CA VAL A 60 3.39 2.60 -2.59
C VAL A 60 2.39 3.21 -3.57
N SER A 61 2.68 3.19 -4.88
CA SER A 61 1.77 3.75 -5.89
C SER A 61 0.42 3.04 -5.90
N ASN A 62 0.39 1.72 -5.69
CA ASN A 62 -0.85 0.96 -5.62
C ASN A 62 -1.78 1.54 -4.55
N ILE A 63 -1.23 1.85 -3.37
CA ILE A 63 -1.95 2.45 -2.27
C ILE A 63 -2.38 3.88 -2.59
N LEU A 64 -1.49 4.71 -3.16
CA LEU A 64 -1.80 6.11 -3.42
C LEU A 64 -2.90 6.29 -4.48
N VAL A 65 -2.94 5.42 -5.50
CA VAL A 65 -4.04 5.40 -6.48
C VAL A 65 -5.35 4.96 -5.84
N TYR A 66 -5.30 3.96 -4.96
CA TYR A 66 -6.48 3.57 -4.18
C TYR A 66 -6.99 4.73 -3.32
N LEU A 67 -6.11 5.42 -2.58
CA LEU A 67 -6.50 6.56 -1.74
C LEU A 67 -7.07 7.74 -2.56
N ASP A 68 -6.54 8.00 -3.75
CA ASP A 68 -7.02 9.04 -4.67
C ASP A 68 -8.51 8.87 -4.98
N THR A 69 -8.89 7.64 -5.29
CA THR A 69 -10.26 7.23 -5.64
C THR A 69 -11.14 6.95 -4.42
N ASN A 70 -10.56 6.95 -3.21
CA ASN A 70 -11.25 6.62 -1.95
C ASN A 70 -11.08 7.71 -0.89
N GLY A 71 -11.42 8.95 -1.26
CA GLY A 71 -11.63 10.04 -0.29
C GLY A 71 -10.41 10.96 -0.05
N PHE A 72 -9.30 10.73 -0.75
CA PHE A 72 -8.11 11.58 -0.73
C PHE A 72 -7.73 12.05 -2.15
N PRO A 73 -8.57 12.86 -2.83
CA PRO A 73 -8.30 13.30 -4.20
C PRO A 73 -6.99 14.11 -4.32
N ASN A 74 -6.42 14.25 -5.51
CA ASN A 74 -5.13 14.92 -5.73
C ASN A 74 -3.91 14.13 -5.21
N MET A 75 -4.05 12.84 -4.89
CA MET A 75 -2.89 11.95 -4.76
C MET A 75 -2.26 11.69 -6.14
N LEU A 76 -3.07 11.70 -7.20
CA LEU A 76 -2.64 11.75 -8.59
C LEU A 76 -3.29 12.94 -9.30
N ALA A 77 -2.74 13.31 -10.45
CA ALA A 77 -3.42 14.14 -11.44
C ALA A 77 -3.51 13.25 -12.68
N PRO A 78 -4.68 12.87 -13.22
CA PRO A 78 -6.04 13.44 -13.15
C PRO A 78 -7.01 12.76 -12.14
N ASP A 79 -8.27 13.24 -12.06
CA ASP A 79 -9.35 12.76 -11.15
C ASP A 79 -9.70 11.27 -11.27
N VAL A 80 -9.44 10.64 -12.42
CA VAL A 80 -9.60 9.19 -12.64
C VAL A 80 -8.28 8.64 -13.16
N PRO A 81 -7.41 8.12 -12.27
CA PRO A 81 -6.11 7.62 -12.69
C PRO A 81 -6.21 6.35 -13.54
N ASN A 82 -5.44 6.29 -14.62
CA ASN A 82 -5.22 5.07 -15.38
C ASN A 82 -3.81 4.50 -15.14
N ASN A 83 -3.50 3.35 -15.76
CA ASN A 83 -2.19 2.71 -15.63
C ASN A 83 -1.01 3.59 -16.10
N TYR A 84 -1.21 4.45 -17.11
CA TYR A 84 -0.18 5.40 -17.55
C TYR A 84 0.08 6.49 -16.49
N ASP A 85 -0.97 6.96 -15.81
CA ASP A 85 -0.84 7.90 -14.69
C ASP A 85 -0.14 7.27 -13.49
N GLN A 86 -0.48 6.01 -13.17
CA GLN A 86 0.23 5.25 -12.16
C GLN A 86 1.70 5.03 -12.54
N PHE A 87 2.02 4.71 -13.80
CA PHE A 87 3.41 4.61 -14.28
C PHE A 87 4.19 5.92 -14.06
N LYS A 88 3.60 7.08 -14.40
CA LYS A 88 4.20 8.39 -14.14
C LYS A 88 4.41 8.63 -12.65
N LEU A 89 3.44 8.25 -11.80
CA LEU A 89 3.58 8.32 -10.35
C LEU A 89 4.73 7.44 -9.85
N ILE A 90 4.84 6.20 -10.30
CA ILE A 90 5.92 5.28 -9.91
C ILE A 90 7.28 5.88 -10.26
N LYS A 91 7.42 6.42 -11.48
CA LYS A 91 8.65 7.08 -11.92
C LYS A 91 8.98 8.30 -11.05
N LEU A 92 7.97 9.11 -10.71
CA LEU A 92 8.12 10.25 -9.81
C LEU A 92 8.55 9.82 -8.41
N LEU A 93 7.85 8.87 -7.78
CA LEU A 93 8.19 8.34 -6.45
C LEU A 93 9.59 7.73 -6.43
N GLY A 94 9.99 7.02 -7.48
CA GLY A 94 11.31 6.41 -7.58
C GLY A 94 12.46 7.40 -7.83
N SER A 95 12.16 8.65 -8.15
CA SER A 95 13.17 9.69 -8.41
C SER A 95 13.98 10.05 -7.16
N ASP A 96 15.09 10.78 -7.36
CA ASP A 96 15.94 11.24 -6.27
C ASP A 96 15.25 12.24 -5.33
N LYS A 97 14.17 12.88 -5.81
CA LYS A 97 13.36 13.82 -5.02
C LYS A 97 12.62 13.12 -3.86
N TYR A 98 12.26 11.85 -4.03
CA TYR A 98 11.46 11.08 -3.07
C TYR A 98 12.19 9.81 -2.59
N MET A 99 12.12 8.69 -3.30
CA MET A 99 12.59 7.39 -2.77
C MET A 99 13.98 6.94 -3.25
N LYS A 100 14.59 7.61 -4.23
CA LYS A 100 15.95 7.29 -4.73
C LYS A 100 16.09 5.81 -5.13
N SER A 101 15.16 5.33 -5.96
CA SER A 101 14.97 3.91 -6.24
C SER A 101 15.84 3.35 -7.36
N ALA A 102 16.70 4.17 -7.98
CA ALA A 102 17.46 3.77 -9.15
C ALA A 102 18.40 2.56 -8.92
N HIS A 103 18.72 2.22 -7.67
CA HIS A 103 19.56 1.06 -7.29
C HIS A 103 18.89 0.24 -6.17
N GLY A 104 17.57 0.23 -6.17
CA GLY A 104 16.74 -0.26 -5.07
C GLY A 104 16.47 0.83 -4.04
N THR A 105 15.48 0.58 -3.19
CA THR A 105 15.00 1.57 -2.22
C THR A 105 15.36 1.15 -0.81
N LYS A 106 16.05 2.02 -0.06
CA LYS A 106 16.24 1.84 1.39
C LYS A 106 14.94 2.14 2.12
N THR A 107 14.62 1.43 3.19
CA THR A 107 13.42 1.67 4.01
C THR A 107 13.30 3.14 4.45
N SER A 108 14.41 3.78 4.83
CA SER A 108 14.45 5.22 5.18
C SER A 108 14.00 6.13 4.05
N ASN A 109 14.41 5.82 2.81
CA ASN A 109 14.06 6.62 1.64
C ASN A 109 12.60 6.41 1.23
N LEU A 110 12.09 5.17 1.37
CA LEU A 110 10.67 4.89 1.18
C LEU A 110 9.83 5.75 2.12
N MET A 111 10.09 5.69 3.43
CA MET A 111 9.29 6.41 4.43
C MET A 111 9.39 7.93 4.28
N SER A 112 10.60 8.46 4.10
CA SER A 112 10.79 9.92 3.94
C SER A 112 10.26 10.44 2.60
N GLY A 113 10.43 9.68 1.51
CA GLY A 113 9.87 10.00 0.21
C GLY A 113 8.34 9.99 0.21
N LEU A 114 7.73 8.97 0.80
CA LEU A 114 6.28 8.88 0.99
C LEU A 114 5.74 10.05 1.82
N GLU A 115 6.37 10.32 2.97
CA GLU A 115 5.96 11.43 3.83
C GLU A 115 6.01 12.77 3.10
N LYS A 116 7.10 13.01 2.36
CA LYS A 116 7.27 14.23 1.56
C LYS A 116 6.21 14.32 0.47
N TYR A 117 5.98 13.24 -0.29
CA TYR A 117 4.99 13.21 -1.36
C TYR A 117 3.59 13.57 -0.84
N VAL A 118 3.13 12.89 0.21
CA VAL A 118 1.79 13.11 0.77
C VAL A 118 1.62 14.52 1.34
N LYS A 119 2.66 15.07 1.98
CA LYS A 119 2.64 16.47 2.46
C LYS A 119 2.58 17.49 1.33
N GLU A 120 3.31 17.27 0.23
CA GLU A 120 3.27 18.11 -0.97
C GLU A 120 1.89 18.07 -1.66
N ARG A 121 1.13 16.96 -1.52
CA ARG A 121 -0.27 16.86 -1.95
C ARG A 121 -1.27 17.52 -1.00
N GLY A 122 -0.81 18.22 0.03
CA GLY A 122 -1.68 18.96 0.93
C GLY A 122 -2.27 18.13 2.07
N TYR A 123 -1.78 16.91 2.30
CA TYR A 123 -2.27 16.02 3.35
C TYR A 123 -1.34 15.93 4.56
N LYS A 124 -1.89 15.46 5.69
CA LYS A 124 -1.11 15.01 6.85
C LYS A 124 -0.89 13.50 6.73
N ILE A 125 0.22 13.02 7.26
CA ILE A 125 0.56 11.59 7.27
C ILE A 125 1.17 11.19 8.61
N SER A 126 0.75 10.03 9.12
CA SER A 126 1.36 9.36 10.27
C SER A 126 1.98 8.05 9.77
N ILE A 127 3.27 7.84 10.00
CA ILE A 127 3.99 6.61 9.63
C ILE A 127 4.40 5.89 10.90
N GLN A 128 4.04 4.62 11.00
CA GLN A 128 4.50 3.68 12.01
C GLN A 128 5.34 2.60 11.36
N TYR A 129 6.41 2.21 12.03
CA TYR A 129 7.39 1.31 11.47
C TYR A 129 7.76 0.21 12.46
N LYS A 130 7.78 -1.03 11.99
CA LYS A 130 8.31 -2.16 12.74
C LYS A 130 9.39 -2.87 11.92
N ASN A 131 10.59 -2.92 12.50
CA ASN A 131 11.70 -3.76 12.12
C ASN A 131 12.52 -4.05 13.40
N LEU A 132 13.39 -5.05 13.33
CA LEU A 132 14.43 -5.33 14.32
C LEU A 132 15.46 -4.20 14.48
N LYS A 133 15.59 -3.31 13.49
CA LYS A 133 16.57 -2.20 13.48
C LYS A 133 15.89 -0.83 13.45
N HIS A 134 16.50 0.13 14.12
CA HIS A 134 16.08 1.54 14.11
C HIS A 134 16.36 2.20 12.76
N VAL A 135 15.40 2.99 12.26
CA VAL A 135 15.53 3.70 10.97
C VAL A 135 15.19 5.18 11.15
N GLY A 136 16.24 5.98 11.43
CA GLY A 136 16.16 7.44 11.48
C GLY A 136 15.14 7.96 12.49
N LYS A 137 14.26 8.88 12.08
CA LYS A 137 13.25 9.50 12.96
C LYS A 137 11.99 8.65 13.17
N TYR A 138 11.87 7.49 12.51
CA TYR A 138 10.65 6.69 12.55
C TYR A 138 10.71 5.71 13.73
N LEU A 139 9.74 5.86 14.62
CA LEU A 139 9.67 5.11 15.88
C LEU A 139 9.61 3.59 15.61
N VAL A 140 10.55 2.85 16.18
CA VAL A 140 10.44 1.39 16.33
C VAL A 140 9.57 1.12 17.55
N ILE A 141 8.31 0.78 17.31
CA ILE A 141 7.31 0.66 18.40
C ILE A 141 7.57 -0.58 19.27
N ASP A 142 8.11 -1.66 18.70
CA ASP A 142 8.51 -2.88 19.43
C ASP A 142 9.21 -3.85 18.47
N LYS A 143 10.30 -4.50 18.96
CA LYS A 143 11.16 -5.41 18.20
C LYS A 143 10.45 -6.70 17.78
N THR A 144 9.36 -7.08 18.45
CA THR A 144 8.54 -8.21 18.03
C THR A 144 7.54 -7.75 16.96
N LEU A 145 7.79 -8.20 15.74
CA LEU A 145 6.84 -8.05 14.66
C LEU A 145 5.84 -9.20 14.78
N LYS A 146 4.54 -8.91 14.93
CA LYS A 146 3.48 -9.91 14.97
C LYS A 146 2.53 -9.65 13.80
N PRO A 147 2.11 -10.67 13.02
CA PRO A 147 1.16 -10.48 11.92
C PRO A 147 -0.15 -9.81 12.35
N SER A 148 -0.64 -10.10 13.56
CA SER A 148 -1.81 -9.43 14.13
C SER A 148 -1.65 -7.92 14.25
N TRP A 149 -0.43 -7.39 14.40
CA TRP A 149 -0.21 -5.95 14.40
C TRP A 149 -0.53 -5.34 13.03
N ILE A 150 -0.18 -6.01 11.94
CA ILE A 150 -0.49 -5.56 10.58
C ILE A 150 -2.01 -5.50 10.40
N LYS A 151 -2.71 -6.56 10.82
CA LYS A 151 -4.18 -6.62 10.77
C LYS A 151 -4.80 -5.46 11.57
N ASN A 152 -4.39 -5.28 12.82
CA ASN A 152 -4.90 -4.18 13.64
C ASN A 152 -4.66 -2.81 13.00
N LYS A 153 -3.53 -2.63 12.31
CA LYS A 153 -3.26 -1.38 11.57
C LYS A 153 -4.23 -1.18 10.40
N LEU A 154 -4.52 -2.22 9.63
CA LEU A 154 -5.55 -2.14 8.59
C LEU A 154 -6.93 -1.81 9.20
N ASP A 155 -7.31 -2.46 10.30
CA ASP A 155 -8.57 -2.21 11.02
C ASP A 155 -8.64 -0.74 11.53
N GLU A 156 -7.49 -0.14 11.89
CA GLU A 156 -7.36 1.28 12.26
C GLU A 156 -7.33 2.25 11.05
N ASN A 157 -7.60 1.77 9.83
CA ASN A 157 -7.49 2.50 8.56
C ASN A 157 -6.07 3.01 8.26
N TYR A 158 -5.05 2.23 8.59
CA TYR A 158 -3.71 2.40 8.02
C TYR A 158 -3.57 1.57 6.75
N GLU A 159 -2.69 2.03 5.89
CA GLU A 159 -2.19 1.31 4.73
C GLU A 159 -0.84 0.68 5.05
N CYS A 160 -0.57 -0.52 4.52
CA CYS A 160 0.64 -1.26 4.86
C CYS A 160 1.46 -1.63 3.62
N VAL A 161 2.77 -1.43 3.72
CA VAL A 161 3.79 -1.97 2.80
C VAL A 161 4.69 -2.91 3.59
N LEU A 162 4.90 -4.12 3.06
CA LEU A 162 5.85 -5.08 3.65
C LEU A 162 7.17 -5.05 2.91
N GLY A 163 8.27 -5.02 3.64
CA GLY A 163 9.59 -5.35 3.12
C GLY A 163 9.95 -6.77 3.54
N VAL A 164 10.36 -7.59 2.57
CA VAL A 164 10.82 -8.97 2.79
C VAL A 164 12.25 -9.15 2.33
N ASN A 165 12.97 -10.06 2.98
CA ASN A 165 14.30 -10.47 2.57
C ASN A 165 14.28 -11.91 2.05
N PHE A 166 15.01 -12.13 0.95
CA PHE A 166 15.22 -13.46 0.40
C PHE A 166 16.56 -14.01 0.89
N TYR A 167 16.55 -15.24 1.39
CA TYR A 167 17.73 -15.97 1.82
C TYR A 167 17.90 -17.24 1.00
N SER A 168 19.14 -17.54 0.59
CA SER A 168 19.48 -18.81 -0.06
C SER A 168 19.46 -19.94 0.98
N ARG A 169 18.70 -21.01 0.72
CA ARG A 169 18.73 -22.20 1.59
C ARG A 169 20.09 -22.87 1.60
N LYS A 170 20.75 -22.92 0.43
CA LYS A 170 22.05 -23.56 0.23
C LYS A 170 23.17 -22.78 0.93
N LYS A 171 23.23 -21.47 0.66
CA LYS A 171 24.34 -20.61 1.13
C LYS A 171 24.08 -19.99 2.52
N LYS A 172 22.85 -20.05 3.02
CA LYS A 172 22.42 -19.41 4.28
C LYS A 172 22.71 -17.90 4.36
N GLU A 173 22.74 -17.22 3.21
CA GLU A 173 22.99 -15.79 3.09
C GLU A 173 21.81 -15.04 2.47
N ARG A 174 21.73 -13.73 2.69
CA ARG A 174 20.74 -12.86 2.06
C ARG A 174 21.09 -12.65 0.58
N ILE A 175 20.15 -12.91 -0.31
CA ILE A 175 20.32 -12.79 -1.76
C ILE A 175 19.45 -11.68 -2.39
N GLY A 176 18.62 -11.01 -1.60
CA GLY A 176 17.81 -9.90 -2.09
C GLY A 176 16.79 -9.40 -1.07
N GLY A 177 16.04 -8.40 -1.49
CA GLY A 177 14.88 -7.88 -0.76
C GLY A 177 13.78 -7.47 -1.74
N HIS A 178 12.58 -7.26 -1.22
CA HIS A 178 11.42 -6.91 -2.03
C HIS A 178 10.37 -6.18 -1.20
N TYR A 179 9.62 -5.29 -1.83
CA TYR A 179 8.48 -4.61 -1.21
C TYR A 179 7.18 -5.02 -1.90
N VAL A 180 6.13 -5.21 -1.10
CA VAL A 180 4.79 -5.55 -1.57
C VAL A 180 3.73 -4.70 -0.88
N THR A 181 2.60 -4.50 -1.56
CA THR A 181 1.43 -3.83 -1.00
C THR A 181 0.60 -4.82 -0.21
N VAL A 182 0.20 -4.48 1.02
CA VAL A 182 -0.81 -5.26 1.74
C VAL A 182 -2.20 -4.81 1.30
N VAL A 183 -3.01 -5.78 0.91
CA VAL A 183 -4.39 -5.55 0.47
C VAL A 183 -5.35 -5.80 1.62
N ASP A 184 -5.29 -7.01 2.19
CA ASP A 184 -6.19 -7.46 3.27
C ASP A 184 -5.67 -8.79 3.90
N PHE A 185 -6.49 -9.47 4.69
CA PHE A 185 -6.27 -10.82 5.22
C PHE A 185 -7.35 -11.78 4.71
N GLN A 186 -6.95 -13.00 4.35
CA GLN A 186 -7.90 -14.05 3.97
C GLN A 186 -8.65 -14.54 5.20
N ASP A 187 -9.98 -14.59 5.13
CA ASP A 187 -10.87 -15.08 6.18
C ASP A 187 -10.64 -14.42 7.56
N ASN A 188 -10.18 -13.16 7.55
CA ASN A 188 -9.75 -12.42 8.74
C ASN A 188 -8.62 -13.10 9.57
N ASP A 189 -7.95 -14.11 9.01
CA ASP A 189 -6.86 -14.83 9.68
C ASP A 189 -5.56 -14.01 9.62
N PRO A 190 -5.02 -13.53 10.76
CA PRO A 190 -3.82 -12.70 10.78
C PRO A 190 -2.57 -13.42 10.25
N LEU A 191 -2.59 -14.73 10.06
CA LEU A 191 -1.48 -15.50 9.47
C LEU A 191 -1.57 -15.63 7.95
N LYS A 192 -2.67 -15.20 7.33
CA LYS A 192 -2.92 -15.33 5.89
C LYS A 192 -3.16 -13.96 5.26
N ILE A 193 -2.09 -13.36 4.76
CA ILE A 193 -2.14 -12.00 4.21
C ILE A 193 -2.31 -12.02 2.69
N LEU A 194 -3.13 -11.11 2.19
CA LEU A 194 -3.34 -10.85 0.77
C LEU A 194 -2.47 -9.66 0.35
N VAL A 195 -1.67 -9.84 -0.71
CA VAL A 195 -0.72 -8.83 -1.17
C VAL A 195 -0.79 -8.64 -2.70
N HIS A 196 -0.38 -7.46 -3.15
CA HIS A 196 -0.01 -7.19 -4.53
C HIS A 196 1.53 -7.18 -4.62
N ASP A 197 2.07 -8.04 -5.49
CA ASP A 197 3.52 -8.24 -5.66
C ASP A 197 3.99 -7.55 -6.95
N PRO A 198 4.72 -6.42 -6.86
CA PRO A 198 5.19 -5.69 -8.04
C PRO A 198 6.18 -6.47 -8.93
N SER A 199 6.70 -7.60 -8.49
CA SER A 199 7.77 -8.31 -9.18
C SER A 199 7.32 -8.84 -10.54
N SER A 200 8.24 -8.84 -11.52
CA SER A 200 8.02 -9.46 -12.84
C SER A 200 7.50 -10.90 -12.80
N ARG A 201 7.80 -11.64 -11.72
CA ARG A 201 7.33 -13.03 -11.53
C ARG A 201 5.82 -13.16 -11.35
N SER A 202 5.15 -12.09 -10.93
CA SER A 202 3.72 -12.08 -10.64
C SER A 202 2.90 -11.82 -11.91
N GLY A 203 3.56 -11.37 -12.99
CA GLY A 203 2.94 -11.06 -14.28
C GLY A 203 2.50 -9.59 -14.36
N ILE A 204 2.08 -9.17 -15.56
CA ILE A 204 1.56 -7.81 -15.81
C ILE A 204 0.05 -7.71 -15.58
N GLU A 205 -0.62 -8.85 -15.40
CA GLU A 205 -2.05 -8.91 -15.10
C GLU A 205 -2.26 -8.80 -13.59
N PRO A 206 -3.22 -7.97 -13.13
CA PRO A 206 -3.51 -7.82 -11.71
C PRO A 206 -3.78 -9.16 -11.01
N LYS A 207 -3.10 -9.39 -9.88
CA LYS A 207 -3.21 -10.62 -9.13
C LYS A 207 -2.93 -10.43 -7.64
N THR A 208 -3.97 -10.60 -6.83
CA THR A 208 -3.81 -10.75 -5.39
C THR A 208 -3.19 -12.11 -5.05
N GLU A 209 -2.01 -12.10 -4.42
CA GLU A 209 -1.34 -13.28 -3.91
C GLU A 209 -1.68 -13.54 -2.44
N LEU A 210 -1.82 -14.82 -2.09
CA LEU A 210 -1.97 -15.27 -0.71
C LEU A 210 -0.61 -15.67 -0.15
N TRP A 211 -0.20 -15.00 0.92
CA TRP A 211 1.02 -15.28 1.66
C TRP A 211 0.68 -15.76 3.08
N GLN A 212 1.38 -16.80 3.54
CA GLN A 212 1.18 -17.35 4.88
C GLN A 212 2.40 -17.07 5.77
N PHE A 213 2.16 -16.47 6.93
CA PHE A 213 3.16 -16.27 7.96
C PHE A 213 3.39 -17.56 8.75
N ILE A 214 4.67 -17.97 8.82
CA ILE A 214 5.12 -19.15 9.55
C ILE A 214 6.10 -18.67 10.64
N PRO A 215 5.80 -18.91 11.94
CA PRO A 215 6.69 -18.49 13.01
C PRO A 215 8.00 -19.30 12.94
N THR A 216 9.11 -18.63 13.19
CA THR A 216 10.43 -19.28 13.31
C THR A 216 10.88 -19.34 14.76
N LYS A 217 11.78 -20.26 15.10
CA LYS A 217 12.37 -20.37 16.44
C LYS A 217 13.11 -19.10 16.92
N LYS A 218 13.45 -18.20 16.00
CA LYS A 218 14.18 -16.95 16.30
C LYS A 218 13.25 -15.73 16.49
N GLY A 219 11.94 -15.95 16.59
CA GLY A 219 10.95 -14.87 16.69
C GLY A 219 10.77 -14.06 15.40
N LEU A 220 11.31 -14.55 14.28
CA LEU A 220 11.07 -14.00 12.94
C LEU A 220 9.88 -14.70 12.29
N TRP A 221 9.32 -14.08 11.25
CA TRP A 221 8.26 -14.67 10.44
C TRP A 221 8.80 -15.03 9.07
N GLN A 222 8.78 -16.34 8.77
CA GLN A 222 8.95 -16.82 7.41
C GLN A 222 7.64 -16.61 6.66
N ILE A 223 7.74 -16.29 5.38
CA ILE A 223 6.60 -16.18 4.48
C ILE A 223 6.61 -17.35 3.51
N LYS A 224 5.50 -18.09 3.47
CA LYS A 224 5.22 -19.07 2.43
C LYS A 224 4.33 -18.42 1.38
N MET A 225 4.85 -18.31 0.16
CA MET A 225 4.13 -17.78 -0.99
C MET A 225 3.49 -18.93 -1.78
N SER A 226 2.42 -18.67 -2.53
CA SER A 226 1.77 -19.70 -3.35
C SER A 226 2.72 -20.31 -4.40
N ASN A 227 3.65 -19.51 -4.93
CA ASN A 227 4.65 -19.91 -5.92
C ASN A 227 6.07 -20.00 -5.33
N ASP A 228 6.21 -20.46 -4.09
CA ASP A 228 7.53 -20.47 -3.44
C ASP A 228 8.53 -21.38 -4.16
N LYS A 229 9.67 -20.80 -4.56
CA LYS A 229 10.74 -21.57 -5.21
C LYS A 229 11.45 -22.38 -4.13
N LYS A 230 11.62 -23.69 -4.37
CA LYS A 230 12.20 -24.66 -3.41
C LYS A 230 13.55 -24.23 -2.79
N ASN A 231 14.30 -23.30 -3.39
CA ASN A 231 15.66 -22.95 -3.01
C ASN A 231 15.83 -21.66 -2.18
N ARG A 232 14.74 -20.97 -1.80
CA ARG A 232 14.83 -19.76 -0.96
C ARG A 232 13.97 -19.83 0.29
N ILE A 233 14.31 -18.99 1.26
CA ILE A 233 13.49 -18.67 2.44
C ILE A 233 13.16 -17.19 2.34
N VAL A 234 11.89 -16.83 2.56
CA VAL A 234 11.45 -15.44 2.62
C VAL A 234 11.20 -15.08 4.07
N ILE A 235 11.83 -14.02 4.54
CA ILE A 235 11.69 -13.53 5.91
C ILE A 235 11.08 -12.13 5.86
N LEU A 236 10.03 -11.92 6.64
CA LEU A 236 9.47 -10.59 6.87
C LEU A 236 10.51 -9.70 7.59
N ASN A 237 10.83 -8.55 7.01
CA ASN A 237 11.90 -7.67 7.48
C ASN A 237 11.36 -6.32 7.97
N ASP A 238 10.55 -5.66 7.14
CA ASP A 238 9.97 -4.35 7.41
C ASP A 238 8.45 -4.43 7.35
N VAL A 239 7.79 -3.72 8.27
CA VAL A 239 6.40 -3.30 8.06
C VAL A 239 6.30 -1.81 8.23
N ILE A 240 5.78 -1.16 7.19
CA ILE A 240 5.55 0.27 7.15
C ILE A 240 4.04 0.44 7.09
N ALA A 241 3.45 0.89 8.19
CA ALA A 241 2.04 1.24 8.26
C ALA A 241 1.90 2.76 8.21
N PHE A 242 1.06 3.31 7.34
CA PHE A 242 0.84 4.75 7.30
C PHE A 242 -0.63 5.12 7.15
N LYS A 243 -1.01 6.26 7.72
CA LYS A 243 -2.36 6.80 7.66
C LYS A 243 -2.32 8.23 7.14
N VAL A 244 -3.09 8.49 6.09
CA VAL A 244 -3.27 9.83 5.52
C VAL A 244 -4.47 10.51 6.18
N ARG A 245 -4.39 11.82 6.39
CA ARG A 245 -5.49 12.64 6.93
C ARG A 245 -5.59 13.96 6.15
N LYS A 246 -6.81 14.46 5.99
CA LYS A 246 -7.06 15.83 5.50
C LYS A 246 -6.46 16.85 6.48
N LYS A 247 -6.05 18.01 5.96
CA LYS A 247 -5.50 19.08 6.80
C LYS A 247 -6.54 19.65 7.75
#